data_AF-A0AAW6C9K7-F1
#
_entry.id   AF-A0AAW6C9K7-F1
#
_cell.length_a   1.000
_cell.length_b   1.000
_cell.length_c   1.000
_cell.angle_alpha   90.00
_cell.angle_beta   90.00
_cell.angle_gamma   90.00
#
_symmetry.space_group_name_H-M   'P 1'
#
loop_
_entity.id
_entity.type
_entity.pdbx_description
1 polymer ?
#
loop_
_entity_poly.entity_id
_entity_poly.type
_entity_poly.pdbx_seq_one_letter_code
_entity_poly.pdbx_strand_id
1 'polypeptide(L)'
;MVITVEEARAYSRDYESTDEEMAALIEVAESMIDDGIRDGFDRESPQAKMLAKLLVTDLDDYRDLTAAEANSMRYLTQSLKMQLRYKDVSKLDTSGAGEV
;
A
#
# COMPACT_ATOMS: atom_id res chain seq x y z
N MET A 1 4.23 -11.40 0.86
CA MET A 1 3.49 -11.10 2.08
C MET A 1 4.14 -9.95 2.83
N VAL A 2 3.47 -8.79 2.83
CA VAL A 2 3.88 -7.54 3.47
C VAL A 2 3.34 -7.47 4.90
N ILE A 3 2.15 -7.99 5.15
CA ILE A 3 1.53 -8.12 6.48
C ILE A 3 0.77 -9.46 6.60
N THR A 4 0.62 -9.97 7.82
CA THR A 4 -0.22 -11.15 8.11
C THR A 4 -1.70 -10.77 8.28
N VAL A 5 -2.59 -11.77 8.23
CA VAL A 5 -4.01 -11.59 8.58
C VAL A 5 -4.17 -11.09 10.02
N GLU A 6 -3.36 -11.62 10.97
CA GLU A 6 -3.37 -11.16 12.36
C GLU A 6 -2.99 -9.67 12.47
N GLU A 7 -1.95 -9.24 11.75
CA GLU A 7 -1.53 -7.84 11.73
C GLU A 7 -2.55 -6.92 11.07
N ALA A 8 -3.25 -7.41 10.03
CA ALA A 8 -4.32 -6.67 9.38
C ALA A 8 -5.54 -6.54 10.30
N ARG A 9 -5.94 -7.61 11.00
CA ARG A 9 -7.04 -7.60 11.98
C ARG A 9 -6.76 -6.78 13.21
N ALA A 10 -5.54 -6.80 13.74
CA ALA A 10 -5.17 -5.97 14.86
C ALA A 10 -5.24 -4.46 14.52
N TYR A 11 -5.14 -4.14 13.24
CA TYR A 11 -5.24 -2.77 12.74
C TYR A 11 -6.67 -2.39 12.34
N SER A 12 -7.39 -3.31 11.68
CA SER A 12 -8.80 -3.15 11.35
C SER A 12 -9.61 -3.03 12.63
N ARG A 13 -10.48 -2.02 12.69
CA ARG A 13 -11.34 -1.80 13.87
C ARG A 13 -12.63 -2.61 13.79
N ASP A 14 -12.91 -3.19 12.63
CA ASP A 14 -14.08 -4.00 12.38
C ASP A 14 -13.69 -5.46 12.13
N TYR A 15 -14.50 -6.39 12.64
CA TYR A 15 -14.24 -7.82 12.63
C TYR A 15 -15.23 -8.60 11.76
N GLU A 16 -15.94 -7.92 10.86
CA GLU A 16 -16.98 -8.55 10.03
C GLU A 16 -16.40 -9.55 9.01
N SER A 17 -15.21 -9.26 8.51
CA SER A 17 -14.55 -10.03 7.46
C SER A 17 -13.99 -11.35 7.98
N THR A 18 -14.10 -12.41 7.18
CA THR A 18 -13.48 -13.72 7.44
C THR A 18 -11.97 -13.69 7.17
N ASP A 19 -11.22 -14.68 7.70
CA ASP A 19 -9.77 -14.76 7.48
C ASP A 19 -9.42 -14.95 5.99
N GLU A 20 -10.26 -15.66 5.24
CA GLU A 20 -10.10 -15.85 3.80
C GLU A 20 -10.29 -14.55 3.02
N GLU A 21 -11.32 -13.76 3.38
CA GLU A 21 -11.50 -12.45 2.76
C GLU A 21 -10.37 -11.49 3.12
N MET A 22 -9.90 -11.49 4.37
CA MET A 22 -8.74 -10.70 4.79
C MET A 22 -7.47 -11.09 4.01
N ALA A 23 -7.25 -12.37 3.78
CA ALA A 23 -6.13 -12.85 2.96
C ALA A 23 -6.24 -12.34 1.51
N ALA A 24 -7.43 -12.39 0.92
CA ALA A 24 -7.67 -11.87 -0.43
C ALA A 24 -7.43 -10.35 -0.52
N LEU A 25 -7.86 -9.59 0.49
CA LEU A 25 -7.63 -8.15 0.57
C LEU A 25 -6.12 -7.81 0.69
N ILE A 26 -5.37 -8.61 1.45
CA ILE A 26 -3.91 -8.48 1.54
C ILE A 26 -3.26 -8.72 0.18
N GLU A 27 -3.68 -9.74 -0.58
CA GLU A 27 -3.17 -9.99 -1.93
C GLU A 27 -3.45 -8.83 -2.89
N VAL A 28 -4.66 -8.26 -2.84
CA VAL A 28 -5.04 -7.08 -3.64
C VAL A 28 -4.17 -5.87 -3.26
N ALA A 29 -4.02 -5.60 -1.97
CA ALA A 29 -3.17 -4.50 -1.50
C ALA A 29 -1.70 -4.69 -1.93
N GLU A 30 -1.16 -5.90 -1.85
CA GLU A 30 0.20 -6.22 -2.31
C GLU A 30 0.35 -5.97 -3.82
N SER A 31 -0.60 -6.45 -4.62
CA SER A 31 -0.61 -6.19 -6.07
C SER A 31 -0.66 -4.70 -6.39
N MET A 32 -1.48 -3.93 -5.67
CA MET A 32 -1.59 -2.49 -5.86
C MET A 32 -0.28 -1.74 -5.56
N ILE A 33 0.47 -2.20 -4.55
CA ILE A 33 1.77 -1.63 -4.19
C ILE A 33 2.83 -2.06 -5.22
N ASP A 34 2.92 -3.34 -5.56
CA ASP A 34 3.86 -3.88 -6.56
C ASP A 34 3.68 -3.20 -7.93
N ASP A 35 2.44 -3.07 -8.43
CA ASP A 35 2.12 -2.35 -9.68
C ASP A 35 2.51 -0.85 -9.61
N GLY A 36 2.54 -0.29 -8.39
CA GLY A 36 2.91 1.08 -8.14
C GLY A 36 4.40 1.36 -8.20
N ILE A 37 5.23 0.37 -7.95
CA ILE A 37 6.65 0.52 -7.67
C ILE A 37 7.43 -0.36 -8.63
N ARG A 38 7.93 0.28 -9.71
CA ARG A 38 8.50 -0.37 -10.88
C ARG A 38 9.72 -1.25 -10.58
N ASP A 39 10.42 -1.00 -9.48
CA ASP A 39 11.64 -1.71 -9.06
C ASP A 39 11.42 -2.61 -7.82
N GLY A 40 10.16 -2.83 -7.43
CA GLY A 40 9.80 -3.47 -6.18
C GLY A 40 10.06 -2.58 -4.96
N PHE A 41 9.65 -3.02 -3.78
CA PHE A 41 9.86 -2.31 -2.53
C PHE A 41 10.33 -3.27 -1.44
N ASP A 42 11.00 -2.72 -0.42
CA ASP A 42 11.32 -3.47 0.78
C ASP A 42 10.03 -3.82 1.54
N ARG A 43 9.62 -5.08 1.47
CA ARG A 43 8.40 -5.59 2.10
C ARG A 43 8.49 -5.57 3.63
N GLU A 44 9.69 -5.55 4.19
CA GLU A 44 9.91 -5.44 5.64
C GLU A 44 9.90 -3.98 6.12
N SER A 45 9.89 -3.01 5.19
CA SER A 45 9.84 -1.60 5.51
C SER A 45 8.62 -1.26 6.36
N PRO A 46 8.79 -0.54 7.48
CA PRO A 46 7.65 -0.07 8.28
C PRO A 46 6.64 0.75 7.47
N GLN A 47 7.11 1.46 6.43
CA GLN A 47 6.24 2.22 5.53
C GLN A 47 5.40 1.30 4.65
N ALA A 48 5.99 0.24 4.10
CA ALA A 48 5.28 -0.75 3.30
C ALA A 48 4.21 -1.48 4.12
N LYS A 49 4.56 -1.89 5.36
CA LYS A 49 3.63 -2.52 6.28
C LYS A 49 2.47 -1.60 6.67
N MET A 50 2.73 -0.32 6.92
CA MET A 50 1.68 0.65 7.19
C MET A 50 0.78 0.91 5.98
N LEU A 51 1.36 1.01 4.78
CA LEU A 51 0.60 1.19 3.54
C LEU A 51 -0.33 0.00 3.28
N ALA A 52 0.17 -1.23 3.44
CA ALA A 52 -0.64 -2.43 3.30
C ALA A 52 -1.80 -2.45 4.30
N LYS A 53 -1.55 -2.08 5.57
CA LYS A 53 -2.62 -1.99 6.59
C LYS A 53 -3.71 -0.99 6.22
N LEU A 54 -3.33 0.21 5.78
CA LEU A 54 -4.29 1.23 5.33
C LEU A 54 -5.11 0.76 4.13
N LEU A 55 -4.47 0.17 3.11
CA LEU A 55 -5.17 -0.32 1.93
C LEU A 55 -6.13 -1.46 2.27
N VAL A 56 -5.70 -2.41 3.12
CA VAL A 56 -6.57 -3.52 3.53
C VAL A 56 -7.78 -3.00 4.31
N THR A 57 -7.59 -2.11 5.28
CA THR A 57 -8.71 -1.53 6.05
C THR A 57 -9.65 -0.72 5.15
N ASP A 58 -9.14 0.09 4.23
CA ASP A 58 -10.01 0.83 3.31
C ASP A 58 -10.79 -0.12 2.38
N LEU A 59 -10.17 -1.19 1.88
CA LEU A 59 -10.88 -2.16 1.04
C LEU A 59 -11.92 -2.97 1.85
N ASP A 60 -11.67 -3.15 3.14
CA ASP A 60 -12.54 -3.87 4.06
C ASP A 60 -13.75 -3.03 4.50
N ASP A 61 -13.51 -1.78 4.88
CA ASP A 61 -14.53 -0.81 5.31
C ASP A 61 -15.52 -0.47 4.18
N TYR A 62 -15.07 -0.56 2.92
CA TYR A 62 -15.87 -0.22 1.74
C TYR A 62 -16.15 -1.41 0.83
N ARG A 63 -16.59 -2.55 1.39
CA ARG A 63 -17.03 -3.72 0.61
C ARG A 63 -18.16 -3.42 -0.39
N ASP A 64 -18.98 -2.41 -0.12
CA ASP A 64 -20.04 -1.88 -1.00
C ASP A 64 -19.59 -0.63 -1.80
N LEU A 65 -18.31 -0.58 -2.18
CA LEU A 65 -17.66 0.52 -2.92
C LEU A 65 -18.54 1.06 -4.06
N THR A 66 -19.09 2.26 -3.87
CA THR A 66 -19.68 3.00 -4.99
C THR A 66 -18.56 3.51 -5.91
N ALA A 67 -18.88 3.78 -7.18
CA ALA A 67 -17.88 4.24 -8.16
C ALA A 67 -17.16 5.56 -7.78
N ALA A 68 -17.76 6.38 -6.90
CA ALA A 68 -17.14 7.61 -6.40
C ALA A 68 -16.07 7.32 -5.34
N GLU A 69 -16.33 6.37 -4.43
CA GLU A 69 -15.41 5.97 -3.36
C GLU A 69 -14.19 5.23 -3.93
N ALA A 70 -14.38 4.46 -5.01
CA ALA A 70 -13.29 3.81 -5.74
C ALA A 70 -12.29 4.81 -6.34
N ASN A 71 -12.75 6.00 -6.75
CA ASN A 71 -11.87 7.03 -7.29
C ASN A 71 -11.04 7.71 -6.19
N SER A 72 -11.60 7.94 -5.01
CA SER A 72 -10.87 8.50 -3.86
C SER A 72 -9.75 7.57 -3.39
N MET A 73 -10.03 6.27 -3.35
CA MET A 73 -9.03 5.23 -3.05
C MET A 73 -7.87 5.21 -4.05
N ARG A 74 -8.18 5.44 -5.33
CA ARG A 74 -7.19 5.57 -6.39
C ARG A 74 -6.26 6.76 -6.15
N TYR A 75 -6.76 7.88 -5.64
CA TYR A 75 -5.95 9.06 -5.30
C TYR A 75 -5.06 8.84 -4.07
N LEU A 76 -5.58 8.21 -3.01
CA LEU A 76 -4.79 7.89 -1.82
C LEU A 76 -3.63 6.95 -2.18
N THR A 77 -3.94 5.91 -2.94
CA THR A 77 -2.96 4.96 -3.49
C THR A 77 -1.89 5.68 -4.33
N GLN A 78 -2.29 6.61 -5.20
CA GLN A 78 -1.34 7.39 -6.01
C GLN A 78 -0.44 8.31 -5.17
N SER A 79 -1.00 8.96 -4.14
CA SER A 79 -0.24 9.82 -3.23
C SER A 79 0.82 9.04 -2.44
N LEU A 80 0.45 7.86 -1.93
CA LEU A 80 1.35 6.99 -1.18
C LEU A 80 2.41 6.34 -2.09
N LYS A 81 2.05 5.99 -3.33
CA LYS A 81 3.02 5.59 -4.38
C LYS A 81 4.07 6.67 -4.64
N MET A 82 3.66 7.94 -4.73
CA MET A 82 4.60 9.04 -4.93
C MET A 82 5.56 9.18 -3.73
N GLN A 83 5.07 9.04 -2.50
CA GLN A 83 5.93 9.14 -1.31
C GLN A 83 6.98 8.03 -1.23
N LEU A 84 6.63 6.78 -1.60
CA LEU A 84 7.58 5.67 -1.65
C LEU A 84 8.64 5.89 -2.74
N ARG A 85 8.23 6.31 -3.94
CA ARG A 85 9.15 6.63 -5.05
C ARG A 85 10.13 7.76 -4.69
N TYR A 86 9.67 8.84 -4.06
CA TYR A 86 10.55 9.95 -3.70
C TYR A 86 11.62 9.56 -2.66
N LYS A 87 11.34 8.59 -1.79
CA LYS A 87 12.31 8.10 -0.82
C LYS A 87 13.45 7.33 -1.49
N ASP A 88 13.19 6.64 -2.60
CA ASP A 88 14.24 6.03 -3.42
C ASP A 88 15.02 7.06 -4.26
N VAL A 89 14.34 8.09 -4.78
CA VAL A 89 15.03 9.18 -5.52
C VAL A 89 15.93 10.01 -4.60
N SER A 90 15.59 10.20 -3.32
CA SER A 90 16.46 10.87 -2.35
C SER A 90 17.76 10.12 -2.03
N LYS A 91 17.88 8.84 -2.46
CA LYS A 91 19.09 8.04 -2.37
C LYS A 91 19.88 7.97 -3.68
N LEU A 92 19.34 8.53 -4.78
CA LEU A 92 20.11 8.73 -6.00
C LEU A 92 21.06 9.91 -5.75
N ASP A 93 22.33 9.57 -5.57
CA ASP A 93 23.41 10.52 -5.41
C ASP A 93 23.43 11.51 -6.59
N THR A 94 23.13 12.78 -6.33
CA THR A 94 23.20 13.86 -7.33
C THR A 94 24.63 14.38 -7.54
N SER A 95 25.66 13.68 -7.04
CA SER A 95 27.06 14.09 -7.13
C SER A 95 27.67 14.06 -8.55
N GLY A 96 26.92 13.67 -9.58
CA GLY A 96 27.45 13.48 -10.94
C GLY A 96 27.02 14.48 -12.02
N ALA A 97 26.17 15.47 -11.74
CA ALA A 97 25.63 16.36 -12.77
C ALA A 97 26.08 17.82 -12.59
N GLY A 98 27.31 18.14 -13.00
CA GLY A 98 27.74 19.53 -13.05
C GLY A 98 29.22 19.87 -13.25
N GLU A 99 30.00 19.06 -13.95
CA GLU A 99 31.25 19.55 -14.57
C GLU A 99 31.35 19.03 -16.00
N VAL A 100 30.96 19.87 -16.97
CA VAL A 100 31.62 20.13 -18.27
C VAL A 100 31.02 21.38 -18.91
#